data_AF-A0A849ETL0-F1
#
_entry.id   AF-A0A849ETL0-F1
#
_cell.length_a   1.000
_cell.length_b   1.000
_cell.length_c   1.000
_cell.angle_alpha   90.00
_cell.angle_beta   90.00
_cell.angle_gamma   90.00
#
_symmetry.space_group_name_H-M   'P 1'
#
loop_
_entity.id
_entity.type
_entity.pdbx_description
1 polymer ?
#
loop_
_entity_poly.entity_id
_entity_poly.type
_entity_poly.pdbx_seq_one_letter_code
_entity_poly.pdbx_strand_id
1 'polypeptide(L)'
;MGRWIINCEEYAQMASRGMDCPISLSDRLLILIHQWICPPCKFIRHQLDDIRTACRWTPSEGDATSYQQEPLPEEIRSRIKSAMKAQSKSVE
;
A
#
# COMPACT_ATOMS: atom_id res chain seq x y z
N MET A 1 -17.16 -19.43 9.98
CA MET A 1 -16.46 -19.64 11.27
C MET A 1 -15.10 -18.99 11.14
N GLY A 2 -14.92 -17.82 11.75
CA GLY A 2 -13.71 -17.02 11.57
C GLY A 2 -12.51 -17.65 12.27
N ARG A 3 -11.42 -17.91 11.52
CA ARG A 3 -10.12 -18.17 12.11
C ARG A 3 -9.56 -16.82 12.57
N TRP A 4 -9.58 -16.59 13.87
CA TRP A 4 -9.09 -15.36 14.50
C TRP A 4 -7.56 -15.31 14.61
N ILE A 5 -6.87 -16.41 14.27
CA ILE A 5 -5.42 -16.49 14.22
C ILE A 5 -5.04 -17.12 12.87
N ILE A 6 -4.43 -16.30 12.03
CA ILE A 6 -3.70 -16.76 10.84
C ILE A 6 -2.30 -17.20 11.24
N ASN A 7 -1.73 -18.16 10.52
CA ASN A 7 -0.35 -18.57 10.70
C ASN A 7 0.61 -17.60 9.99
N CYS A 8 1.92 -17.76 10.21
CA CYS A 8 2.94 -16.86 9.65
C CYS A 8 2.96 -16.87 8.11
N GLU A 9 2.63 -18.00 7.47
CA GLU A 9 2.60 -18.12 6.01
C GLU A 9 1.42 -17.34 5.42
N GLU A 10 0.22 -17.54 5.98
CA GLU A 10 -1.00 -16.80 5.63
C GLU A 10 -0.79 -15.30 5.84
N TYR A 11 -0.14 -14.91 6.94
CA TYR A 11 0.26 -13.53 7.19
C TYR A 11 1.17 -12.99 6.08
N ALA A 12 2.22 -13.74 5.70
CA ALA A 12 3.16 -13.31 4.66
C ALA A 12 2.46 -13.12 3.32
N GLN A 13 1.56 -14.04 2.95
CA GLN A 13 0.76 -13.94 1.73
C GLN A 13 -0.19 -12.72 1.77
N MET A 14 -0.88 -12.49 2.89
CA MET A 14 -1.77 -11.33 3.05
C MET A 14 -1.00 -10.01 3.03
N ALA A 15 0.15 -9.94 3.72
CA ALA A 15 1.02 -8.78 3.74
C ALA A 15 1.54 -8.46 2.34
N SER A 16 2.00 -9.46 1.59
CA SER A 16 2.42 -9.32 0.20
C SER A 16 1.29 -8.82 -0.69
N ARG A 17 0.11 -9.46 -0.63
CA ARG A 17 -1.07 -9.02 -1.42
C ARG A 17 -1.51 -7.61 -1.08
N GLY A 18 -1.40 -7.20 0.19
CA GLY A 18 -1.72 -5.85 0.65
C GLY A 18 -0.76 -4.78 0.13
N MET A 19 0.39 -5.16 -0.43
CA MET A 19 1.29 -4.22 -1.10
C MET A 19 0.76 -3.81 -2.46
N ASP A 20 0.16 -4.75 -3.19
CA ASP A 20 -0.33 -4.54 -4.56
C ASP A 20 -1.79 -4.10 -4.60
N CYS A 21 -2.63 -4.68 -3.73
CA CYS A 21 -4.08 -4.47 -3.71
C CYS A 21 -4.56 -3.88 -2.38
N PRO A 22 -5.63 -3.08 -2.38
CA PRO A 22 -6.27 -2.66 -1.14
C PRO A 22 -6.86 -3.87 -0.40
N ILE A 23 -6.36 -4.10 0.80
CA ILE A 23 -6.88 -5.12 1.72
C ILE A 23 -8.14 -4.65 2.44
N SER A 24 -9.04 -5.60 2.71
CA SER A 24 -10.27 -5.34 3.47
C SER A 24 -9.96 -4.89 4.91
N LEU A 25 -10.88 -4.18 5.55
CA LEU A 25 -10.69 -3.69 6.92
C LEU A 25 -10.54 -4.84 7.94
N SER A 26 -11.25 -5.96 7.74
CA SER A 26 -11.11 -7.16 8.56
C SER A 26 -9.73 -7.78 8.44
N ASP A 27 -9.17 -7.84 7.23
CA ASP A 27 -7.84 -8.40 7.01
C ASP A 27 -6.75 -7.51 7.62
N ARG A 28 -6.92 -6.18 7.54
CA ARG A 28 -6.04 -5.24 8.24
C ARG A 28 -6.01 -5.50 9.74
N LEU A 29 -7.16 -5.72 10.36
CA LEU A 29 -7.23 -5.99 11.80
C LEU A 29 -6.51 -7.30 12.14
N LEU A 30 -6.69 -8.35 11.33
CA LEU A 30 -6.04 -9.64 11.54
C LEU A 30 -4.50 -9.54 11.45
N ILE A 31 -4.00 -8.80 10.44
CA ILE A 31 -2.57 -8.53 10.26
C ILE A 31 -2.00 -7.79 11.48
N LEU A 32 -2.70 -6.78 11.98
CA LEU A 32 -2.27 -6.01 13.16
C LEU A 32 -2.19 -6.90 14.41
N ILE A 33 -3.19 -7.74 14.65
CA ILE A 33 -3.20 -8.68 15.77
C ILE A 33 -2.03 -9.66 15.66
N HIS A 34 -1.78 -10.22 14.47
CA HIS A 34 -0.68 -11.17 14.28
C HIS A 34 0.69 -10.53 14.49
N GLN A 35 0.90 -9.29 14.03
CA GLN A 35 2.16 -8.55 14.26
C GLN A 35 2.45 -8.30 15.74
N TRP A 36 1.42 -8.13 16.56
CA TRP A 36 1.58 -7.93 18.00
C TRP A 36 2.07 -9.18 18.72
N ILE A 37 1.63 -10.36 18.27
CA ILE A 37 1.94 -11.64 18.91
C ILE A 37 3.20 -12.29 18.28
N CYS A 38 3.51 -11.97 17.03
CA CYS A 38 4.63 -12.54 16.28
C CYS A 38 5.62 -11.44 15.81
N PRO A 39 6.65 -11.12 16.61
CA PRO A 39 7.68 -10.14 16.25
C PRO A 39 8.38 -10.40 14.90
N PRO A 40 8.69 -11.66 14.51
CA PRO A 40 9.27 -11.92 13.18
C PRO A 40 8.39 -11.44 12.02
N CYS A 41 7.07 -11.64 12.12
CA CYS A 41 6.13 -11.18 11.09
C CYS A 41 6.05 -9.65 11.00
N LYS A 42 6.21 -8.95 12.13
CA LYS A 42 6.37 -7.49 12.13
C LYS A 42 7.63 -7.06 11.38
N PHE A 43 8.76 -7.74 11.58
CA PHE A 43 10.01 -7.45 10.87
C PHE A 43 9.89 -7.68 9.35
N ILE A 44 9.20 -8.74 8.92
CA ILE A 44 8.92 -8.99 7.50
C ILE A 44 8.13 -7.84 6.88
N ARG A 45 7.11 -7.31 7.57
CA ARG A 45 6.33 -6.18 7.07
C ARG A 45 7.18 -4.93 6.85
N HIS A 46 8.07 -4.64 7.80
CA HIS A 46 9.02 -3.53 7.68
C HIS A 46 9.93 -3.71 6.46
N GLN A 47 10.53 -4.89 6.28
CA GLN A 47 11.36 -5.16 5.10
C GLN A 47 10.60 -4.97 3.79
N LEU A 48 9.34 -5.41 3.72
CA LEU A 48 8.49 -5.21 2.54
C LEU A 48 8.23 -3.71 2.27
N ASP A 49 7.98 -2.91 3.31
CA ASP A 49 7.84 -1.46 3.18
C ASP A 49 9.15 -0.78 2.74
N ASP A 50 10.29 -1.22 3.26
CA ASP A 50 11.60 -0.71 2.88
C ASP A 50 11.89 -1.00 1.42
N ILE A 51 11.63 -2.24 0.96
CA ILE A 51 11.76 -2.62 -0.46
C ILE A 51 10.86 -1.75 -1.33
N ARG A 52 9.58 -1.58 -0.96
CA ARG A 52 8.64 -0.74 -1.72
C ARG A 52 9.10 0.70 -1.80
N THR A 53 9.63 1.21 -0.70
CA THR A 53 10.17 2.57 -0.64
C THR A 53 11.39 2.67 -1.53
N ALA A 54 12.34 1.76 -1.44
CA ALA A 54 13.50 1.74 -2.33
C ALA A 54 13.09 1.69 -3.81
N CYS A 55 12.16 0.81 -4.20
CA CYS A 55 11.67 0.70 -5.56
C CYS A 55 10.99 1.96 -6.10
N ARG A 56 10.38 2.78 -5.23
CA ARG A 56 9.79 4.07 -5.63
C ARG A 56 10.83 5.15 -5.90
N TRP A 57 12.01 5.02 -5.30
CA TRP A 57 13.08 6.02 -5.36
C TRP A 57 14.18 5.64 -6.35
N THR A 58 14.29 4.36 -6.71
CA THR A 58 15.17 3.93 -7.79
C THR A 58 14.59 4.39 -9.13
N PRO A 59 15.27 5.26 -9.88
CA PRO A 59 14.94 5.48 -11.29
C PRO A 59 15.03 4.13 -11.98
N SER A 60 13.99 3.74 -12.72
CA SER A 60 14.02 2.50 -13.49
C SER A 60 15.23 2.57 -14.42
N GLU A 61 16.02 1.49 -14.56
CA GLU A 61 17.19 1.52 -15.45
C GLU A 61 16.81 1.62 -16.95
N GLY A 62 15.51 1.61 -17.27
CA GLY A 62 14.96 2.02 -18.58
C GLY A 62 14.65 3.52 -18.70
N ASP A 63 14.95 4.30 -17.66
CA ASP A 63 14.60 5.72 -17.49
C ASP A 63 15.83 6.64 -17.60
N ALA A 64 16.89 6.18 -18.27
CA ALA A 64 17.98 7.02 -18.75
C ALA A 64 17.52 8.13 -19.74
N THR A 65 16.22 8.18 -20.02
CA THR A 65 15.51 9.21 -20.79
C THR A 65 14.17 9.64 -20.15
N SER A 66 13.95 9.54 -18.83
CA SER A 66 12.82 10.29 -18.25
C SER A 66 13.18 11.77 -18.12
N TYR A 67 12.72 12.49 -19.14
CA TYR A 67 12.10 13.80 -19.03
C TYR A 67 11.89 14.22 -17.57
N GLN A 68 12.33 15.45 -17.28
CA GLN A 68 11.67 16.32 -16.30
C GLN A 68 10.21 15.87 -16.19
N GLN A 69 9.83 15.28 -15.06
CA GLN A 69 8.40 15.08 -14.79
C GLN A 69 7.85 16.50 -14.77
N GLU A 70 7.36 16.97 -15.91
CA GLU A 70 6.67 18.23 -15.99
C GLU A 70 5.55 18.09 -14.97
N PRO A 71 5.52 18.95 -13.94
CA PRO A 71 4.51 18.86 -12.92
C PRO A 71 3.16 18.84 -13.64
N LEU A 72 2.29 17.91 -13.23
CA LEU A 72 0.98 17.73 -13.84
C LEU A 72 0.37 19.13 -14.10
N PRO A 73 -0.08 19.43 -15.34
CA PRO A 73 -0.61 20.75 -15.63
C PRO A 73 -1.67 21.11 -14.59
N GLU A 74 -1.62 22.35 -14.10
CA GLU A 74 -2.40 22.74 -12.90
C GLU A 74 -3.91 22.55 -13.10
N GLU A 75 -4.38 22.65 -14.35
CA GLU A 75 -5.74 22.30 -14.76
C GLU A 75 -6.09 20.83 -14.46
N ILE A 76 -5.22 19.89 -14.86
CA ILE A 76 -5.43 18.46 -14.64
C ILE A 76 -5.42 18.15 -13.14
N ARG A 77 -4.47 18.75 -12.39
CA ARG A 77 -4.42 18.62 -10.93
C ARG A 77 -5.71 19.12 -10.28
N SER A 78 -6.23 20.26 -10.71
CA SER A 78 -7.48 20.86 -10.21
C SER A 78 -8.71 20.00 -10.50
N ARG A 79 -8.76 19.38 -11.70
CA ARG A 79 -9.83 18.43 -12.07
C ARG A 79 -9.81 17.19 -11.19
N ILE A 80 -8.63 16.60 -10.95
CA ILE A 80 -8.48 15.44 -10.07
C ILE A 80 -8.92 15.78 -8.65
N LYS A 81 -8.45 16.91 -8.10
CA LYS A 81 -8.82 17.37 -6.76
C LYS A 81 -10.33 17.56 -6.58
N SER A 82 -10.99 18.12 -7.59
CA SER A 82 -12.45 18.33 -7.57
C SER A 82 -13.21 17.02 -7.62
N ALA A 83 -12.78 16.06 -8.45
CA ALA A 83 -13.37 14.73 -8.54
C ALA A 83 -13.26 13.94 -7.23
N MET A 84 -12.10 14.02 -6.54
CA MET A 84 -11.90 13.38 -5.24
C MET A 84 -12.80 13.99 -4.15
N LYS A 85 -12.96 15.31 -4.15
CA LYS A 85 -13.84 16.02 -3.21
C LYS A 85 -15.32 15.68 -3.44
N ALA A 86 -15.74 15.48 -4.69
CA ALA A 86 -17.08 15.02 -5.00
C ALA A 86 -17.34 13.59 -4.50
N GLN A 87 -16.40 12.66 -4.69
CA GLN A 87 -16.55 11.28 -4.21
C GLN A 87 -16.61 11.18 -2.68
N SER A 88 -15.79 11.96 -1.96
CA SER A 88 -15.83 11.96 -0.48
C SER A 88 -17.14 12.50 0.11
N LYS A 89 -17.89 13.34 -0.63
CA LYS A 89 -19.21 13.86 -0.22
C LYS A 89 -20.39 12.95 -0.56
N SER A 90 -20.22 11.96 -1.43
CA SER A 90 -21.29 11.02 -1.78
C SER A 90 -21.44 9.85 -0.79
N VAL A 91 -20.69 9.86 0.32
CA VAL A 91 -20.68 8.79 1.34
C VAL A 91 -21.25 9.28 2.68
N GLU A 92 -21.79 10.50 2.75
CA GLU A 92 -22.60 11.00 3.88
C GLU A 92 -24.10 10.93 3.57
#